data_AF-A0A969J636-F1
#
_entry.id   AF-A0A969J636-F1
#
_cell.length_a   1.000
_cell.length_b   1.000
_cell.length_c   1.000
_cell.angle_alpha   90.00
_cell.angle_beta   90.00
_cell.angle_gamma   90.00
#
_symmetry.space_group_name_H-M   'P 1'
#
loop_
_entity.id
_entity.type
_entity.pdbx_description
1 polymer ?
#
loop_
_entity_poly.entity_id
_entity_poly.type
_entity_poly.pdbx_seq_one_letter_code
_entity_poly.pdbx_strand_id
1 'polypeptide(L)'
;MQKLLVTGASGFLGWNICDVAQSQWQVYGTYYAHNIKSSKGKLVQDFVQINLTDLPAVKDLFNTLKPDAVIHTAAQSKPNFCQLHPTETALINVTASVNLAKLCCELDIPCVFTSTDLVFDGLNPPYRETDPVSPISDYGVQKVLAEQKMRSHYSKTAICRMPLMFGVASPYAGSFIQAFMQTLRAGKDLSLY
;
A
#
# COMPACT_ATOMS: atom_id res chain seq x y z
N MET A 1 15.16 -9.69 -16.96
CA MET A 1 14.70 -9.70 -15.55
C MET A 1 13.31 -9.12 -15.55
N GLN A 2 12.37 -9.75 -14.84
CA GLN A 2 10.95 -9.33 -14.86
C GLN A 2 10.78 -7.97 -14.16
N LYS A 3 9.78 -7.21 -14.58
CA LYS A 3 9.47 -5.86 -14.09
C LYS A 3 8.40 -5.90 -13.01
N LEU A 4 8.71 -5.35 -11.85
CA LEU A 4 7.79 -5.22 -10.73
C LEU A 4 7.38 -3.76 -10.56
N LEU A 5 6.09 -3.46 -10.63
CA LEU A 5 5.56 -2.15 -10.25
C LEU A 5 5.11 -2.17 -8.78
N VAL A 6 5.71 -1.31 -7.96
CA VAL A 6 5.31 -1.09 -6.57
C VAL A 6 4.66 0.29 -6.46
N THR A 7 3.35 0.32 -6.23
CA THR A 7 2.68 1.61 -5.99
C THR A 7 2.88 2.05 -4.56
N GLY A 8 3.03 3.36 -4.29
CA GLY A 8 3.23 3.85 -2.91
C GLY A 8 4.62 3.57 -2.37
N ALA A 9 5.62 3.54 -3.26
CA ALA A 9 7.01 3.21 -2.95
C ALA A 9 7.70 4.22 -2.02
N SER A 10 7.11 5.41 -1.80
CA SER A 10 7.62 6.40 -0.83
C SER A 10 7.15 6.11 0.59
N GLY A 11 6.14 5.26 0.74
CA GLY A 11 5.62 4.83 2.04
C GLY A 11 6.54 3.81 2.72
N PHE A 12 6.21 3.49 3.97
CA PHE A 12 7.00 2.56 4.80
C PHE A 12 7.11 1.16 4.17
N LEU A 13 5.98 0.55 3.83
CA LEU A 13 5.97 -0.80 3.26
C LEU A 13 6.54 -0.82 1.84
N GLY A 14 6.07 0.07 0.96
CA GLY A 14 6.50 0.13 -0.43
C GLY A 14 8.02 0.31 -0.57
N TRP A 15 8.63 1.17 0.26
CA TRP A 15 10.09 1.37 0.23
C TRP A 15 10.87 0.11 0.59
N ASN A 16 10.47 -0.58 1.67
CA ASN A 16 11.12 -1.82 2.10
C ASN A 16 10.92 -2.96 1.08
N ILE A 17 9.76 -3.02 0.42
CA ILE A 17 9.52 -3.97 -0.67
C ILE A 17 10.46 -3.69 -1.85
N CYS A 18 10.63 -2.43 -2.24
CA CYS A 18 11.56 -2.08 -3.31
C CYS A 18 12.99 -2.51 -3.00
N ASP A 19 13.47 -2.27 -1.77
CA ASP A 19 14.81 -2.65 -1.32
C ASP A 19 15.05 -4.17 -1.38
N VAL A 20 14.09 -4.97 -0.91
CA VAL A 20 14.23 -6.43 -0.93
C VAL A 20 14.09 -6.98 -2.35
N ALA A 21 13.14 -6.48 -3.13
CA ALA A 21 12.79 -7.01 -4.44
C ALA A 21 13.83 -6.71 -5.53
N GLN A 22 14.64 -5.64 -5.39
CA GLN A 22 15.65 -5.25 -6.40
C GLN A 22 16.66 -6.36 -6.72
N SER A 23 16.85 -7.32 -5.81
CA SER A 23 17.74 -8.47 -5.98
C SER A 23 17.23 -9.47 -7.03
N GLN A 24 15.92 -9.51 -7.28
CA GLN A 24 15.26 -10.49 -8.15
C GLN A 24 14.45 -9.85 -9.28
N TRP A 25 14.07 -8.58 -9.13
CA TRP A 25 13.19 -7.85 -10.05
C TRP A 25 13.82 -6.54 -10.54
N GLN A 26 13.43 -6.13 -11.74
CA GLN A 26 13.55 -4.73 -12.15
C GLN A 26 12.41 -3.96 -11.51
N VAL A 27 12.68 -3.32 -10.38
CA VAL A 27 11.66 -2.62 -9.59
C VAL A 27 11.42 -1.21 -10.14
N TYR A 28 10.16 -0.86 -10.30
CA TYR A 28 9.65 0.47 -10.62
C TYR A 28 8.70 0.90 -9.51
N GLY A 29 8.87 2.12 -9.01
CA GLY A 29 8.12 2.61 -7.85
C GLY A 29 7.27 3.81 -8.20
N THR A 30 6.05 3.90 -7.67
CA THR A 30 5.25 5.13 -7.78
C THR A 30 5.16 5.90 -6.48
N TYR A 31 5.10 7.22 -6.57
CA TYR A 31 4.82 8.10 -5.43
C TYR A 31 3.91 9.26 -5.85
N TYR A 32 3.27 9.92 -4.87
CA TYR A 32 2.48 11.13 -5.14
C TYR A 32 3.13 12.39 -4.55
N ALA A 33 3.24 12.48 -3.23
CA ALA A 33 3.66 13.70 -2.53
C ALA A 33 5.16 13.75 -2.17
N HIS A 34 5.77 12.60 -1.85
CA HIS A 34 7.14 12.55 -1.35
C HIS A 34 8.08 12.01 -2.44
N ASN A 35 8.86 12.91 -3.04
CA ASN A 35 9.88 12.52 -4.01
C ASN A 35 10.96 11.66 -3.34
N ILE A 36 11.17 10.47 -3.91
CA ILE A 36 12.11 9.49 -3.40
C ILE A 36 13.46 9.74 -4.09
N LYS A 37 14.39 10.33 -3.35
CA LYS A 37 15.80 10.32 -3.73
C LYS A 37 16.34 8.95 -3.38
N SER A 38 16.82 8.21 -4.38
CA SER A 38 17.52 6.94 -4.18
C SER A 38 18.62 7.14 -3.13
N SER A 39 18.48 6.50 -1.98
CA SER A 39 19.51 6.48 -0.95
C SER A 39 20.56 5.45 -1.38
N LYS A 40 21.67 5.93 -1.99
CA LYS A 40 22.91 5.17 -2.28
C LYS A 40 22.67 3.68 -2.63
N GLY A 41 22.16 3.42 -3.82
CA GLY A 41 21.90 2.07 -4.33
C GLY A 41 20.70 2.09 -5.27
N LYS A 42 20.75 1.34 -6.37
CA LYS A 42 19.68 1.26 -7.38
C LYS A 42 18.46 0.47 -6.85
N LEU A 43 17.88 0.93 -5.74
CA LEU A 43 16.66 0.38 -5.11
C LEU A 43 15.52 0.22 -6.12
N VAL A 44 15.42 1.20 -7.01
CA VAL A 44 14.36 1.30 -8.01
C VAL A 44 15.00 1.81 -9.29
N GLN A 45 14.62 1.21 -10.41
CA GLN A 45 15.09 1.61 -11.74
C GLN A 45 14.53 2.97 -12.13
N ASP A 46 13.26 3.22 -11.82
CA ASP A 46 12.62 4.51 -12.01
C ASP A 46 11.51 4.77 -10.98
N PHE A 47 11.48 6.00 -10.46
CA PHE A 47 10.43 6.50 -9.57
C PHE A 47 9.51 7.43 -10.34
N VAL A 48 8.26 7.01 -10.52
CA VAL A 48 7.27 7.78 -11.26
C VAL A 48 6.37 8.53 -10.30
N GLN A 49 6.37 9.86 -10.39
CA GLN A 49 5.38 10.67 -9.70
C GLN A 49 4.03 10.53 -10.41
N ILE A 50 3.01 10.07 -9.69
CA ILE A 50 1.68 9.85 -10.26
C ILE A 50 0.62 9.92 -9.16
N ASN A 51 -0.51 10.56 -9.50
CA ASN A 51 -1.73 10.44 -8.72
C ASN A 51 -2.50 9.20 -9.19
N LEU A 52 -2.63 8.18 -8.34
CA LEU A 52 -3.31 6.95 -8.72
C LEU A 52 -4.83 7.11 -8.93
N THR A 53 -5.42 8.24 -8.52
CA THR A 53 -6.82 8.54 -8.85
C THR A 53 -6.99 9.02 -10.30
N ASP A 54 -5.90 9.37 -10.99
CA ASP A 54 -5.87 9.73 -12.41
C ASP A 54 -5.73 8.46 -13.27
N LEU A 55 -6.87 7.87 -13.64
CA LEU A 55 -6.90 6.64 -14.42
C LEU A 55 -6.19 6.76 -15.79
N PRO A 56 -6.38 7.83 -16.59
CA PRO A 56 -5.59 8.05 -17.80
C PRO A 56 -4.07 7.97 -17.57
N ALA A 57 -3.54 8.69 -16.58
CA ALA A 57 -2.11 8.65 -16.27
C ALA A 57 -1.65 7.24 -15.86
N VAL A 58 -2.46 6.51 -15.10
CA VAL A 58 -2.15 5.12 -14.70
C VAL A 58 -2.14 4.19 -15.92
N LYS A 59 -3.07 4.36 -16.86
CA LYS A 59 -3.08 3.59 -18.13
C LYS A 59 -1.81 3.83 -18.94
N ASP A 60 -1.40 5.09 -19.08
CA ASP A 60 -0.19 5.45 -19.82
C ASP A 60 1.07 4.87 -19.18
N LEU A 61 1.14 4.85 -17.84
CA LEU A 61 2.19 4.17 -17.10
C LEU A 61 2.22 2.66 -17.44
N PHE A 62 1.09 1.96 -17.39
CA PHE A 62 1.03 0.53 -17.71
C PHE A 62 1.43 0.24 -19.17
N ASN A 63 0.98 1.07 -20.11
CA ASN A 63 1.31 0.93 -21.53
C ASN A 63 2.81 1.11 -21.82
N THR A 64 3.43 2.06 -21.12
CA THR A 64 4.85 2.39 -21.29
C THR A 64 5.73 1.40 -20.56
N LEU A 65 5.43 1.13 -19.29
CA LEU A 65 6.25 0.29 -18.43
C LEU A 65 6.12 -1.19 -18.78
N LYS A 66 4.89 -1.64 -19.06
CA LYS A 66 4.51 -3.06 -19.24
C LYS A 66 5.02 -3.93 -18.10
N PRO A 67 4.51 -3.73 -16.85
CA PRO A 67 4.98 -4.50 -15.70
C PRO A 67 4.54 -5.97 -15.81
N ASP A 68 5.39 -6.88 -15.32
CA ASP A 68 5.09 -8.31 -15.26
C ASP A 68 4.31 -8.67 -13.97
N ALA A 69 4.37 -7.82 -12.94
CA ALA A 69 3.62 -7.95 -11.70
C ALA A 69 3.42 -6.60 -11.00
N VAL A 70 2.38 -6.50 -10.17
CA VAL A 70 2.06 -5.30 -9.37
C VAL A 70 1.97 -5.64 -7.89
N ILE A 71 2.59 -4.83 -7.04
CA ILE A 71 2.32 -4.79 -5.60
C ILE A 71 1.73 -3.42 -5.25
N HIS A 72 0.43 -3.41 -4.93
CA HIS A 72 -0.31 -2.21 -4.62
C HIS A 72 -0.26 -1.89 -3.13
N THR A 73 0.67 -0.99 -2.74
CA THR A 73 0.83 -0.51 -1.35
C THR A 73 0.31 0.91 -1.07
N ALA A 74 -0.09 1.64 -2.12
CA ALA A 74 -0.55 3.01 -1.97
C ALA A 74 -1.93 3.07 -1.30
N ALA A 75 -2.04 3.88 -0.24
CA ALA A 75 -3.28 4.14 0.47
C ALA A 75 -3.16 5.42 1.30
N GLN A 76 -4.29 6.05 1.60
CA GLN A 76 -4.39 6.88 2.81
C GLN A 76 -4.60 5.93 3.99
N SER A 77 -3.54 5.69 4.76
CA SER A 77 -3.49 4.64 5.78
C SER A 77 -3.72 5.13 7.20
N LYS A 78 -4.07 6.42 7.40
CA LYS A 78 -4.34 6.99 8.73
C LYS A 78 -5.84 6.87 9.06
N PRO A 79 -6.26 5.98 9.98
CA PRO A 79 -7.68 5.74 10.25
C PRO A 79 -8.45 7.01 10.65
N ASN A 80 -7.87 7.84 11.52
CA ASN A 80 -8.49 9.10 11.93
C ASN A 80 -8.70 10.06 10.76
N PHE A 81 -7.77 10.10 9.80
CA PHE A 81 -7.95 10.93 8.61
C PHE A 81 -9.05 10.38 7.70
N CYS A 82 -9.13 9.06 7.53
CA CYS A 82 -10.22 8.42 6.80
C CYS A 82 -11.59 8.69 7.45
N GLN A 83 -11.66 8.68 8.78
CA GLN A 83 -12.88 8.99 9.55
C GLN A 83 -13.36 10.43 9.31
N LEU A 84 -12.43 11.39 9.21
CA LEU A 84 -12.75 12.80 8.98
C LEU A 84 -13.01 13.11 7.51
N HIS A 85 -12.43 12.33 6.59
CA HIS A 85 -12.49 12.57 5.14
C HIS A 85 -12.87 11.29 4.35
N PRO A 86 -14.01 10.64 4.64
CA PRO A 86 -14.32 9.31 4.09
C PRO A 86 -14.47 9.32 2.57
N THR A 87 -15.16 10.32 2.00
CA THR A 87 -15.36 10.44 0.54
C THR A 87 -14.05 10.66 -0.21
N GLU A 88 -13.20 11.54 0.31
CA GLU A 88 -11.89 11.83 -0.28
C GLU A 88 -10.98 10.59 -0.25
N THR A 89 -10.89 9.96 0.91
CA THR A 89 -10.00 8.81 1.10
C THR A 89 -10.47 7.57 0.34
N ALA A 90 -11.78 7.42 0.11
CA ALA A 90 -12.31 6.37 -0.74
C ALA A 90 -11.82 6.45 -2.20
N LEU A 91 -11.47 7.64 -2.71
CA LEU A 91 -10.92 7.78 -4.06
C LEU A 91 -9.59 7.03 -4.21
N ILE A 92 -8.68 7.18 -3.25
CA ILE A 92 -7.39 6.50 -3.27
C ILE A 92 -7.50 5.06 -2.77
N ASN A 93 -8.26 4.81 -1.70
CA ASN A 93 -8.29 3.50 -1.05
C ASN A 93 -9.17 2.48 -1.77
N VAL A 94 -10.24 2.93 -2.45
CA VAL A 94 -11.21 2.05 -3.13
C VAL A 94 -11.14 2.25 -4.63
N THR A 95 -11.41 3.46 -5.13
CA THR A 95 -11.55 3.69 -6.58
C THR A 95 -10.25 3.41 -7.33
N ALA A 96 -9.12 3.93 -6.86
CA ALA A 96 -7.81 3.69 -7.48
C ALA A 96 -7.43 2.19 -7.43
N SER A 97 -7.63 1.52 -6.29
CA SER A 97 -7.38 0.09 -6.11
C SER A 97 -8.19 -0.77 -7.10
N VAL A 98 -9.47 -0.46 -7.27
CA VAL A 98 -10.37 -1.15 -8.20
C VAL A 98 -9.95 -0.91 -9.65
N ASN A 99 -9.57 0.32 -9.99
CA ASN A 99 -9.06 0.66 -11.31
C ASN A 99 -7.76 -0.10 -11.63
N LEU A 100 -6.84 -0.22 -10.66
CA LEU A 100 -5.63 -1.02 -10.81
C LEU A 100 -5.96 -2.51 -11.02
N ALA A 101 -6.90 -3.09 -10.27
CA ALA A 101 -7.32 -4.47 -10.48
C ALA A 101 -7.93 -4.71 -11.86
N LYS A 102 -8.73 -3.77 -12.38
CA LYS A 102 -9.28 -3.83 -13.75
C LYS A 102 -8.17 -3.81 -14.80
N LEU A 103 -7.20 -2.91 -14.67
CA LEU A 103 -6.05 -2.86 -15.58
C LEU A 103 -5.21 -4.13 -15.52
N CYS A 104 -4.98 -4.66 -14.32
CA CYS A 104 -4.29 -5.93 -14.13
C CYS A 104 -5.07 -7.09 -14.80
N CYS A 105 -6.40 -7.09 -14.71
CA CYS A 105 -7.23 -8.08 -15.41
C CYS A 105 -7.14 -7.97 -16.93
N GLU A 106 -7.26 -6.76 -17.48
CA GLU A 106 -7.22 -6.49 -18.92
C GLU A 106 -5.91 -6.96 -19.55
N LEU A 107 -4.80 -6.86 -18.80
CA LEU A 107 -3.46 -7.19 -19.26
C LEU A 107 -2.94 -8.55 -18.73
N ASP A 108 -3.77 -9.27 -17.98
CA ASP A 108 -3.43 -10.49 -17.25
C ASP A 108 -2.15 -10.40 -16.39
N ILE A 109 -1.98 -9.27 -15.69
CA ILE A 109 -0.83 -9.00 -14.81
C ILE A 109 -1.18 -9.41 -13.38
N PRO A 110 -0.44 -10.33 -12.73
CA PRO A 110 -0.68 -10.69 -11.34
C PRO A 110 -0.54 -9.47 -10.42
N CYS A 111 -1.47 -9.34 -9.46
CA CYS A 111 -1.56 -8.20 -8.56
C CYS A 111 -1.67 -8.66 -7.11
N VAL A 112 -0.81 -8.09 -6.25
CA VAL A 112 -0.91 -8.20 -4.79
C VAL A 112 -1.47 -6.90 -4.25
N PHE A 113 -2.57 -6.98 -3.50
CA PHE A 113 -3.15 -5.85 -2.77
C PHE A 113 -2.82 -5.94 -1.29
N THR A 114 -2.23 -4.88 -0.73
CA THR A 114 -1.99 -4.82 0.71
C THR A 114 -3.21 -4.22 1.42
N SER A 115 -3.90 -5.07 2.15
CA SER A 115 -5.01 -4.74 3.03
C SER A 115 -4.54 -4.65 4.49
N THR A 116 -5.47 -4.77 5.44
CA THR A 116 -5.25 -4.53 6.87
C THR A 116 -5.96 -5.58 7.72
N ASP A 117 -5.50 -5.80 8.95
CA ASP A 117 -6.24 -6.55 9.98
C ASP A 117 -7.47 -5.80 10.51
N LEU A 118 -7.51 -4.46 10.33
CA LEU A 118 -8.65 -3.60 10.67
C LEU A 118 -9.93 -3.85 9.84
N VAL A 119 -9.93 -4.88 8.99
CA VAL A 119 -11.15 -5.43 8.39
C VAL A 119 -11.96 -6.27 9.39
N PHE A 120 -11.36 -6.64 10.52
CA PHE A 120 -11.99 -7.34 11.62
C PHE A 120 -12.27 -6.41 12.81
N ASP A 121 -13.08 -6.88 13.77
CA ASP A 121 -13.48 -6.12 14.96
C ASP A 121 -12.51 -6.27 16.14
N GLY A 122 -11.58 -7.24 16.07
CA GLY A 122 -10.63 -7.54 17.14
C GLY A 122 -11.20 -8.30 18.34
N LEU A 123 -12.47 -8.74 18.30
CA LEU A 123 -13.15 -9.39 19.42
C LEU A 123 -12.82 -10.89 19.57
N ASN A 124 -12.47 -11.60 18.49
CA ASN A 124 -12.27 -13.06 18.49
C ASN A 124 -11.00 -13.50 17.73
N PRO A 125 -9.80 -13.04 18.12
CA PRO A 125 -8.57 -13.52 17.51
C PRO A 125 -8.26 -14.98 17.92
N PRO A 126 -7.53 -15.76 17.08
CA PRO A 126 -6.96 -15.37 15.79
C PRO A 126 -7.96 -15.48 14.64
N TYR A 127 -7.92 -14.51 13.72
CA TYR A 127 -8.74 -14.50 12.51
C TYR A 127 -8.10 -15.30 11.37
N ARG A 128 -8.95 -15.95 10.58
CA ARG A 128 -8.65 -16.59 9.29
C ARG A 128 -9.16 -15.72 8.14
N GLU A 129 -8.62 -15.94 6.94
CA GLU A 129 -9.06 -15.25 5.72
C GLU A 129 -10.53 -15.55 5.38
N THR A 130 -11.03 -16.72 5.82
CA THR A 130 -12.43 -17.15 5.65
C THR A 130 -13.39 -16.58 6.69
N ASP A 131 -12.88 -15.96 7.76
CA ASP A 131 -13.74 -15.40 8.80
C ASP A 131 -14.46 -14.15 8.30
N PRO A 132 -15.69 -13.89 8.77
CA PRO A 132 -16.44 -12.72 8.36
C PRO A 132 -15.71 -11.44 8.76
N VAL A 133 -15.67 -10.49 7.83
CA VAL A 133 -15.15 -9.15 8.07
C VAL A 133 -16.17 -8.32 8.86
N SER A 134 -15.69 -7.53 9.81
CA SER A 134 -16.48 -6.67 10.71
C SER A 134 -15.68 -5.41 11.07
N PRO A 135 -15.41 -4.52 10.09
CA PRO A 135 -14.56 -3.36 10.33
C PRO A 135 -15.23 -2.33 11.25
N ILE A 136 -14.47 -1.80 12.21
CA ILE A 136 -14.93 -0.79 13.18
C ILE A 136 -14.47 0.64 12.85
N SER A 137 -13.84 0.85 11.69
CA SER A 137 -13.34 2.15 11.25
C SER A 137 -13.61 2.38 9.77
N ASP A 138 -13.75 3.65 9.34
CA ASP A 138 -13.91 3.99 7.92
C ASP A 138 -12.76 3.47 7.05
N TYR A 139 -11.53 3.45 7.58
CA TYR A 139 -10.39 2.86 6.88
C TYR A 139 -10.57 1.34 6.65
N GLY A 140 -11.01 0.62 7.69
CA GLY A 140 -11.33 -0.81 7.57
C GLY A 140 -12.46 -1.09 6.58
N VAL A 141 -13.53 -0.29 6.63
CA VAL A 141 -14.66 -0.35 5.68
C VAL A 141 -14.16 -0.16 4.25
N GLN A 142 -13.35 0.86 3.99
CA GLN A 142 -12.79 1.11 2.67
C GLN A 142 -11.92 -0.06 2.19
N LYS A 143 -11.11 -0.67 3.07
CA LYS A 143 -10.30 -1.84 2.72
C LYS A 143 -11.15 -3.06 2.38
N VAL A 144 -12.20 -3.34 3.13
CA VAL A 144 -13.18 -4.40 2.78
C VAL A 144 -13.80 -4.15 1.41
N LEU A 145 -14.24 -2.92 1.14
CA LEU A 145 -14.83 -2.55 -0.16
C LEU A 145 -13.83 -2.71 -1.31
N ALA A 146 -12.57 -2.35 -1.09
CA ALA A 146 -11.51 -2.55 -2.08
C ALA A 146 -11.26 -4.04 -2.32
N GLU A 147 -11.11 -4.86 -1.27
CA GLU A 147 -10.93 -6.30 -1.37
C GLU A 147 -12.01 -6.96 -2.22
N GLN A 148 -13.28 -6.70 -1.88
CA GLN A 148 -14.44 -7.30 -2.57
C GLN A 148 -14.48 -6.92 -4.05
N LYS A 149 -14.31 -5.63 -4.36
CA LYS A 149 -14.39 -5.13 -5.74
C LYS A 149 -13.18 -5.52 -6.58
N MET A 150 -11.97 -5.50 -6.02
CA MET A 150 -10.78 -5.97 -6.73
C MET A 150 -10.91 -7.45 -7.06
N ARG A 151 -11.36 -8.27 -6.11
CA ARG A 151 -11.55 -9.71 -6.31
C ARG A 151 -12.64 -10.04 -7.33
N SER A 152 -13.74 -9.27 -7.36
CA SER A 152 -14.81 -9.46 -8.34
C SER A 152 -14.39 -9.08 -9.77
N HIS A 153 -13.46 -8.13 -9.92
CA HIS A 153 -12.89 -7.78 -11.22
C HIS A 153 -11.74 -8.68 -11.65
N TYR A 154 -10.89 -9.14 -10.72
CA TYR A 154 -9.73 -9.97 -11.05
C TYR A 154 -9.46 -11.03 -10.00
N SER A 155 -9.81 -12.27 -10.33
CA SER A 155 -9.67 -13.45 -9.47
C SER A 155 -8.22 -13.89 -9.21
N LYS A 156 -7.24 -13.31 -9.91
CA LYS A 156 -5.81 -13.50 -9.62
C LYS A 156 -5.25 -12.45 -8.65
N THR A 157 -6.05 -11.50 -8.20
CA THR A 157 -5.64 -10.57 -7.14
C THR A 157 -5.45 -11.33 -5.83
N ALA A 158 -4.22 -11.31 -5.29
CA ALA A 158 -3.91 -11.79 -3.96
C ALA A 158 -4.11 -10.67 -2.95
N ILE A 159 -4.87 -10.92 -1.89
CA ILE A 159 -5.15 -9.95 -0.83
C ILE A 159 -4.30 -10.32 0.38
N CYS A 160 -3.45 -9.39 0.83
CA CYS A 160 -2.63 -9.57 2.02
C CYS A 160 -3.15 -8.65 3.14
N ARG A 161 -3.88 -9.21 4.11
CA ARG A 161 -4.34 -8.48 5.31
C ARG A 161 -3.20 -8.39 6.31
N MET A 162 -2.56 -7.22 6.39
CA MET A 162 -1.37 -7.02 7.22
C MET A 162 -1.74 -6.37 8.56
N PRO A 163 -1.18 -6.83 9.70
CA PRO A 163 -1.34 -6.14 10.98
C PRO A 163 -0.47 -4.88 11.03
N LEU A 164 -0.51 -4.17 12.17
CA LEU A 164 0.36 -3.03 12.40
C LEU A 164 1.85 -3.40 12.21
N MET A 165 2.48 -2.80 11.21
CA MET A 165 3.87 -3.09 10.85
C MET A 165 4.86 -2.17 11.58
N PHE A 166 6.04 -2.70 11.90
CA PHE A 166 7.20 -1.95 12.36
C PHE A 166 8.48 -2.48 11.70
N GLY A 167 9.54 -1.67 11.70
CA GLY A 167 10.81 -2.06 11.08
C GLY A 167 11.67 -0.86 10.69
N VAL A 168 12.54 -1.07 9.70
CA VAL A 168 13.45 -0.04 9.18
C VAL A 168 12.62 1.06 8.51
N ALA A 169 12.76 2.29 9.01
CA ALA A 169 12.10 3.45 8.42
C ALA A 169 12.71 3.78 7.07
N SER A 170 11.87 4.21 6.13
CA SER A 170 12.37 4.85 4.92
C SER A 170 12.81 6.29 5.25
N PRO A 171 13.55 6.97 4.36
CA PRO A 171 13.88 8.38 4.52
C PRO A 171 12.66 9.32 4.61
N TYR A 172 11.46 8.83 4.27
CA TYR A 172 10.25 9.63 4.11
C TYR A 172 9.09 9.18 5.01
N ALA A 173 9.11 7.93 5.46
CA ALA A 173 8.04 7.32 6.22
C ALA A 173 8.59 6.38 7.30
N GLY A 174 8.18 6.61 8.55
CA GLY A 174 8.39 5.72 9.67
C GLY A 174 7.15 4.91 10.01
N SER A 175 7.34 3.88 10.81
CA SER A 175 6.29 3.22 11.59
C SER A 175 6.12 3.89 12.96
N PHE A 176 5.16 3.41 13.76
CA PHE A 176 4.91 3.95 15.10
C PHE A 176 6.14 3.86 16.02
N ILE A 177 6.99 2.83 15.84
CA ILE A 177 8.14 2.58 16.72
C ILE A 177 9.19 3.69 16.62
N GLN A 178 9.30 4.39 15.47
CA GLN A 178 10.28 5.47 15.30
C GLN A 178 10.02 6.64 16.25
N ALA A 179 8.76 7.04 16.40
CA ALA A 179 8.39 8.09 17.34
C ALA A 179 8.71 7.67 18.78
N PHE A 180 8.44 6.40 19.12
CA PHE A 180 8.71 5.86 20.45
C PHE A 180 10.22 5.86 20.76
N MET A 181 11.02 5.34 19.82
CA MET A 181 12.48 5.34 19.96
C MET A 181 13.05 6.76 20.07
N GLN A 182 12.52 7.72 19.31
CA GLN A 182 13.00 9.10 19.35
C GLN A 182 12.75 9.74 20.73
N THR A 183 11.56 9.55 21.29
CA THR A 183 11.19 10.04 22.62
C THR A 183 12.09 9.43 23.70
N LEU A 184 12.23 8.09 23.70
CA LEU A 184 13.05 7.38 24.68
C LEU A 184 14.54 7.74 24.57
N ARG A 185 15.09 7.87 23.35
CA ARG A 185 16.48 8.30 23.13
C ARG A 185 16.73 9.73 23.57
N ALA A 186 15.71 10.57 23.58
CA ALA A 186 15.78 11.94 24.11
C ALA A 186 15.68 11.99 25.64
N GLY A 187 15.61 10.84 26.33
CA GLY A 187 15.44 10.77 27.79
C GLY A 187 14.08 11.27 28.26
N LYS A 188 13.08 11.32 27.37
CA LYS A 188 11.72 11.77 27.69
C LYS A 188 10.84 10.57 28.02
N ASP A 189 9.92 10.79 28.94
CA ASP A 189 8.87 9.82 29.24
C ASP A 189 7.93 9.66 28.05
N LEU A 190 7.51 8.43 27.82
CA LEU A 190 6.54 8.09 26.80
C LEU A 190 5.19 7.87 27.48
N SER A 191 4.24 8.76 27.26
CA SER A 191 2.86 8.55 27.70
C SER A 191 2.20 7.52 26.80
N LEU A 192 1.89 6.36 27.38
CA LEU A 192 1.01 5.36 26.78
C LEU A 192 -0.40 5.60 27.34
N TYR A 193 -1.34 5.89 26.44
CA TYR A 193 -2.80 6.02 26.65
C TYR A 193 -3.23 6.81 27.90
#